data_AF-A0A9X4PAZ5-F1
#
_entry.id   AF-A0A9X4PAZ5-F1
#
_cell.length_a   1.000
_cell.length_b   1.000
_cell.length_c   1.000
_cell.angle_alpha   90.00
_cell.angle_beta   90.00
_cell.angle_gamma   90.00
#
_symmetry.space_group_name_H-M   'P 1'
#
loop_
_entity.id
_entity.type
_entity.pdbx_description
1 polymer ?
#
loop_
_entity_poly.entity_id
_entity_poly.type
_entity_poly.pdbx_seq_one_letter_code
_entity_poly.pdbx_strand_id
1 'polypeptide(L)'
;MTQLEFVNILNELIVKGSCDSVLKLLNDPPGRRPPQYLVEMSNFFKSQDENSKEMIKKIISFTADTALFGLFCIIDDVRTFDNEHGHLELFYIKEKTKVLLNDPEQEYLHDIFNSLENKY
;
A
#
# COMPACT_ATOMS: atom_id res chain seq x y z
N MET A 1 19.55 -3.48 -2.07
CA MET A 1 18.32 -3.35 -1.29
C MET A 1 18.66 -2.67 0.01
N THR A 2 18.47 -1.36 0.01
CA THR A 2 18.39 -0.53 1.22
C THR A 2 16.94 -0.45 1.69
N GLN A 3 16.71 0.08 2.88
CA GLN A 3 15.36 0.33 3.41
C GLN A 3 14.58 1.29 2.51
N LEU A 4 15.22 2.39 2.06
CA LEU A 4 14.63 3.35 1.13
C LEU A 4 14.28 2.71 -0.23
N GLU A 5 15.17 1.88 -0.79
CA GLU A 5 14.86 1.14 -2.03
C GLU A 5 13.65 0.23 -1.84
N PHE A 6 13.61 -0.50 -0.72
CA PHE A 6 12.52 -1.41 -0.39
C PHE A 6 11.17 -0.69 -0.24
N VAL A 7 11.15 0.40 0.54
CA VAL A 7 9.95 1.21 0.77
C VAL A 7 9.46 1.85 -0.54
N ASN A 8 10.34 2.38 -1.38
CA ASN A 8 9.97 2.92 -2.69
C ASN A 8 9.34 1.86 -3.61
N ILE A 9 9.92 0.65 -3.65
CA ILE A 9 9.36 -0.46 -4.44
C ILE A 9 7.96 -0.83 -3.94
N LEU A 10 7.76 -0.91 -2.62
CA LEU A 10 6.43 -1.22 -2.07
C LEU A 10 5.43 -0.10 -2.28
N ASN A 11 5.83 1.17 -2.18
CA ASN A 11 4.96 2.30 -2.52
C ASN A 11 4.48 2.22 -3.97
N GLU A 12 5.39 1.93 -4.91
CA GLU A 12 5.03 1.77 -6.33
C GLU A 12 4.11 0.57 -6.56
N LEU A 13 4.49 -0.61 -6.05
CA LEU A 13 3.77 -1.85 -6.34
C LEU A 13 2.44 -1.96 -5.59
N ILE A 14 2.38 -1.48 -4.35
CA ILE A 14 1.22 -1.63 -3.48
C ILE A 14 0.34 -0.40 -3.54
N VAL A 15 0.86 0.80 -3.25
CA VAL A 15 0.01 2.00 -3.19
C VAL A 15 -0.44 2.38 -4.60
N LYS A 16 0.49 2.72 -5.49
CA LYS A 16 0.14 3.13 -6.87
C LYS A 16 -0.47 1.97 -7.67
N GLY A 17 0.14 0.79 -7.57
CA GLY A 17 -0.36 -0.41 -8.24
C GLY A 17 -1.79 -0.81 -7.84
N SER A 18 -2.15 -0.70 -6.56
CA SER A 18 -3.53 -1.00 -6.11
C SER A 18 -4.51 0.08 -6.56
N CYS A 19 -4.13 1.36 -6.48
CA CYS A 19 -4.94 2.47 -6.98
C CYS A 19 -5.28 2.28 -8.45
N ASP A 20 -4.26 2.06 -9.29
CA ASP A 20 -4.45 1.81 -10.73
C ASP A 20 -5.33 0.60 -11.00
N SER A 21 -5.13 -0.47 -10.23
CA SER A 21 -5.92 -1.70 -10.38
C SER A 21 -7.39 -1.47 -10.03
N VAL A 22 -7.68 -0.82 -8.91
CA VAL A 22 -9.06 -0.49 -8.51
C VAL A 22 -9.70 0.45 -9.53
N LEU A 23 -8.99 1.49 -9.98
CA LEU A 23 -9.52 2.41 -10.98
C LEU A 23 -9.79 1.73 -12.32
N LYS A 24 -8.93 0.79 -12.76
CA LYS A 24 -9.22 -0.03 -13.94
C LYS A 24 -10.49 -0.84 -13.76
N LEU A 25 -10.68 -1.48 -12.60
CA LEU A 25 -11.88 -2.26 -12.31
C LEU A 25 -13.15 -1.39 -12.27
N LEU A 26 -13.06 -0.18 -11.73
CA LEU A 26 -14.19 0.77 -11.70
C LEU A 26 -14.51 1.33 -13.10
N ASN A 27 -13.52 1.48 -13.98
CA ASN A 27 -13.73 1.97 -15.34
C ASN A 27 -14.17 0.87 -16.31
N ASP A 28 -13.64 -0.34 -16.19
CA ASP A 28 -13.96 -1.44 -17.10
C ASP A 28 -13.79 -2.80 -16.40
N PRO A 29 -14.85 -3.31 -15.76
CA PRO A 29 -14.86 -4.63 -15.15
C PRO A 29 -14.50 -5.72 -16.17
N PRO A 30 -13.43 -6.52 -15.97
CA PRO A 30 -12.97 -7.47 -16.96
C PRO A 30 -13.88 -8.70 -17.11
N GLY A 31 -13.91 -9.26 -18.32
CA GLY A 31 -14.52 -10.55 -18.63
C GLY A 31 -15.90 -10.47 -19.29
N ARG A 32 -16.39 -11.63 -19.79
CA ARG A 32 -17.69 -11.71 -20.50
C ARG A 32 -18.91 -11.54 -19.58
N ARG A 33 -18.75 -11.90 -18.30
CA ARG A 33 -19.77 -11.79 -17.24
C ARG A 33 -19.07 -11.41 -15.93
N PRO A 34 -18.72 -10.14 -15.73
CA PRO A 34 -18.07 -9.68 -14.51
C PRO A 34 -18.96 -9.94 -13.28
N PRO A 35 -18.37 -10.10 -12.08
CA PRO A 35 -19.13 -10.23 -10.84
C PRO A 35 -20.08 -9.05 -10.60
N GLN A 36 -21.28 -9.34 -10.10
CA GLN A 36 -22.34 -8.33 -9.96
C GLN A 36 -21.92 -7.13 -9.09
N TYR A 37 -21.25 -7.38 -7.95
CA TYR A 37 -20.77 -6.30 -7.08
C TYR A 37 -19.80 -5.34 -7.78
N LEU A 38 -19.01 -5.86 -8.72
CA LEU A 38 -18.04 -5.06 -9.47
C LEU A 38 -18.72 -4.19 -10.54
N VAL A 39 -19.77 -4.73 -11.17
CA VAL A 39 -20.64 -3.97 -12.08
C VAL A 39 -21.34 -2.83 -11.33
N GLU A 40 -21.85 -3.09 -10.13
CA GLU A 40 -22.50 -2.09 -9.27
C GLU A 40 -21.53 -0.97 -8.89
N MET A 41 -20.33 -1.32 -8.43
CA MET A 41 -19.28 -0.34 -8.12
C MET A 41 -18.85 0.47 -9.35
N SER A 42 -18.69 -0.17 -10.51
CA SER A 42 -18.33 0.50 -11.76
C SER A 42 -19.42 1.47 -12.21
N ASN A 43 -20.68 1.06 -12.19
CA ASN A 43 -21.81 1.91 -12.55
C ASN A 43 -21.93 3.10 -11.60
N PHE A 44 -21.79 2.88 -10.28
CA PHE A 44 -21.76 3.95 -9.30
C PHE A 44 -20.64 4.94 -9.58
N PHE A 45 -19.40 4.48 -9.78
CA PHE A 45 -18.26 5.35 -10.06
C PHE A 45 -18.46 6.16 -11.35
N LYS A 46 -18.95 5.52 -12.41
CA LYS A 46 -19.21 6.17 -13.71
C LYS A 46 -20.33 7.19 -13.66
N SER A 47 -21.32 7.02 -12.77
CA SER A 47 -22.44 7.96 -12.62
C SER A 47 -22.08 9.22 -11.84
N GLN A 48 -20.91 9.26 -11.20
CA GLN A 48 -20.47 10.41 -10.42
C GLN A 48 -19.97 11.56 -11.31
N ASP A 49 -20.03 12.78 -10.80
CA ASP A 49 -19.33 13.93 -11.40
C ASP A 49 -17.82 13.87 -11.17
N GLU A 50 -17.06 14.74 -11.85
CA GLU A 50 -15.60 14.72 -11.77
C GLU A 50 -15.07 15.04 -10.37
N ASN A 51 -15.71 15.96 -9.62
CA ASN A 51 -15.30 16.27 -8.25
C ASN A 51 -15.45 15.05 -7.33
N SER A 52 -16.56 14.32 -7.47
CA SER A 52 -16.85 13.11 -6.72
C SER A 52 -15.93 11.97 -7.12
N LYS A 53 -15.61 11.81 -8.42
CA LYS A 53 -14.60 10.85 -8.88
C LYS A 53 -13.21 11.15 -8.31
N GLU A 54 -12.80 12.42 -8.29
CA GLU A 54 -11.53 12.84 -7.67
C GLU A 54 -11.51 12.54 -6.17
N MET A 55 -12.61 12.77 -5.46
CA MET A 55 -12.71 12.38 -4.05
C MET A 55 -12.60 10.86 -3.87
N ILE A 56 -13.27 10.07 -4.72
CA ILE A 56 -13.16 8.61 -4.68
C ILE A 56 -11.72 8.15 -4.94
N LYS A 57 -11.02 8.74 -5.93
CA LYS A 57 -9.60 8.47 -6.19
C LYS A 57 -8.74 8.77 -4.96
N LYS A 58 -8.97 9.90 -4.29
CA LYS A 58 -8.28 10.26 -3.04
C LYS A 58 -8.55 9.27 -1.92
N ILE A 59 -9.79 8.82 -1.75
CA ILE A 59 -10.15 7.80 -0.74
C ILE A 59 -9.44 6.46 -1.04
N ILE A 60 -9.39 6.03 -2.30
CA ILE A 60 -8.67 4.81 -2.71
C ILE A 60 -7.18 4.94 -2.39
N SER A 61 -6.57 6.07 -2.77
CA SER A 61 -5.15 6.35 -2.47
C SER A 61 -4.88 6.37 -0.98
N PHE A 62 -5.68 7.10 -0.22
CA PHE A 62 -5.60 7.16 1.25
C PHE A 62 -5.72 5.78 1.90
N THR A 63 -6.61 4.93 1.39
CA THR A 63 -6.81 3.58 1.93
C THR A 63 -5.58 2.72 1.69
N ALA A 64 -5.00 2.75 0.49
CA ALA A 64 -3.81 1.98 0.15
C ALA A 64 -2.57 2.47 0.94
N ASP A 65 -2.40 3.78 1.05
CA ASP A 65 -1.34 4.43 1.81
C ASP A 65 -1.41 4.06 3.31
N THR A 66 -2.60 4.22 3.90
CA THR A 66 -2.86 3.86 5.31
C THR A 66 -2.60 2.39 5.59
N ALA A 67 -2.96 1.50 4.66
CA ALA A 67 -2.73 0.08 4.81
C ALA A 67 -1.24 -0.28 4.80
N LEU A 68 -0.46 0.28 3.86
CA LEU A 68 0.98 0.03 3.78
C LEU A 68 1.72 0.65 4.97
N PHE A 69 1.40 1.89 5.35
CA PHE A 69 1.94 2.52 6.55
C PHE A 69 1.65 1.67 7.79
N GLY A 70 0.41 1.22 7.95
CA GLY A 70 0.01 0.38 9.08
C GLY A 70 0.77 -0.95 9.15
N LEU A 71 1.06 -1.56 8.00
CA LEU A 71 1.91 -2.75 7.92
C LEU A 71 3.35 -2.45 8.34
N PHE A 72 3.94 -1.34 7.88
CA PHE A 72 5.28 -0.95 8.32
C PHE A 72 5.34 -0.70 9.82
N CYS A 73 4.33 -0.05 10.41
CA CYS A 73 4.28 0.12 11.86
C CYS A 73 4.30 -1.21 12.63
N ILE A 74 3.68 -2.27 12.09
CA ILE A 74 3.70 -3.60 12.69
C ILE A 74 5.09 -4.24 12.55
N ILE A 75 5.70 -4.12 11.36
CA ILE A 75 7.03 -4.67 11.08
C ILE A 75 8.12 -3.97 11.90
N ASP A 76 7.99 -2.67 12.12
CA ASP A 76 8.90 -1.86 12.93
C ASP A 76 8.61 -1.95 14.45
N ASP A 77 7.66 -2.79 14.87
CA ASP A 77 7.26 -2.99 16.28
C ASP A 77 6.76 -1.73 17.02
N VAL A 78 6.40 -0.67 16.27
CA VAL A 78 5.73 0.53 16.84
C VAL A 78 4.21 0.36 16.94
N ARG A 79 3.69 -0.76 16.44
CA ARG A 79 2.30 -1.22 16.61
C ARG A 79 2.31 -2.69 16.99
N THR A 80 1.84 -2.97 18.20
CA THR A 80 1.80 -4.30 18.80
C THR A 80 1.22 -5.36 17.86
N PHE A 81 2.02 -6.38 17.56
CA PHE A 81 1.63 -7.55 16.77
C PHE A 81 1.18 -8.73 17.63
N ASP A 82 1.82 -8.91 18.79
CA ASP A 82 1.53 -9.99 19.74
C ASP A 82 1.42 -9.47 21.18
N ASN A 83 0.94 -10.31 22.09
CA ASN A 83 0.85 -9.99 23.52
C ASN A 83 2.13 -10.38 24.30
N GLU A 84 3.16 -10.86 23.62
CA GLU A 84 4.34 -11.52 24.22
C GLU A 84 5.65 -10.75 23.99
N HIS A 85 5.56 -9.53 23.45
CA HIS A 85 6.71 -8.66 23.16
C HIS A 85 7.69 -9.28 22.16
N GLY A 86 7.19 -10.06 21.19
CA GLY A 86 7.99 -10.57 20.09
C GLY A 86 8.30 -9.46 19.08
N HIS A 87 9.46 -9.56 18.42
CA HIS A 87 9.83 -8.66 17.32
C HIS A 87 9.85 -9.42 15.98
N LEU A 88 9.53 -8.71 14.90
CA LEU A 88 9.62 -9.24 13.55
C LEU A 88 10.99 -8.90 12.95
N GLU A 89 11.55 -9.80 12.15
CA GLU A 89 12.78 -9.55 11.38
C GLU A 89 12.53 -9.80 9.89
N LEU A 90 12.64 -8.74 9.09
CA LEU A 90 12.47 -8.79 7.65
C LEU A 90 13.83 -8.74 6.96
N PHE A 91 14.25 -9.88 6.40
CA PHE A 91 15.51 -9.96 5.67
C PHE A 91 15.31 -9.93 4.16
N TYR A 92 16.05 -9.06 3.46
CA TYR A 92 16.32 -9.22 2.04
C TYR A 92 17.50 -10.15 1.82
N ILE A 93 17.28 -11.25 1.10
CA ILE A 93 18.32 -12.25 0.82
C ILE A 93 18.54 -12.33 -0.69
N LYS A 94 19.79 -12.13 -1.12
CA LYS A 94 20.22 -12.31 -2.51
C LYS A 94 21.59 -12.97 -2.54
N GLU A 95 21.64 -14.20 -3.03
CA GLU A 95 22.86 -15.02 -3.08
C GLU A 95 23.56 -15.10 -1.70
N LYS A 96 24.72 -14.47 -1.55
CA LYS A 96 25.51 -14.42 -0.30
C LYS A 96 25.20 -13.18 0.57
N THR A 97 24.31 -12.32 0.12
CA THR A 97 23.94 -11.08 0.83
C THR A 97 22.66 -11.29 1.62
N LYS A 98 22.68 -10.92 2.91
CA LYS A 98 21.53 -10.87 3.80
C LYS A 98 21.50 -9.49 4.47
N VAL A 99 20.42 -8.75 4.29
CA VAL A 99 20.22 -7.39 4.85
C VAL A 99 18.97 -7.40 5.70
N LEU A 100 19.07 -6.98 6.97
CA LEU A 100 17.91 -6.71 7.82
C LEU A 100 17.30 -5.38 7.38
N LEU A 101 16.05 -5.40 6.92
CA LEU A 101 15.38 -4.21 6.38
C LEU A 101 14.68 -3.39 7.46
N ASN A 102 14.19 -3.99 8.53
CA ASN A 102 13.60 -3.30 9.67
C ASN A 102 14.57 -3.31 10.85
N ASP A 103 15.82 -2.91 10.60
CA ASP A 103 16.85 -2.81 11.63
C ASP A 103 16.52 -1.63 12.56
N PRO A 104 16.28 -1.86 13.86
CA PRO A 104 15.89 -0.80 14.81
C PRO A 104 17.01 0.21 15.09
N GLU A 105 18.26 -0.09 14.70
CA GLU A 105 19.39 0.84 14.79
C GLU A 105 19.49 1.78 13.56
N GLN A 106 18.58 1.63 12.60
CA GLN A 106 18.45 2.48 11.40
C GLN A 106 17.10 3.21 11.40
N GLU A 107 16.82 3.98 10.34
CA GLU A 107 15.52 4.65 10.18
C GLU A 107 14.41 3.62 9.98
N TYR A 108 13.27 3.81 10.64
CA TYR A 108 12.14 2.87 10.54
C TYR A 108 11.47 2.93 9.17
N LEU A 109 10.97 1.78 8.70
CA LEU A 109 10.30 1.67 7.40
C LEU A 109 9.08 2.59 7.29
N HIS A 110 8.31 2.73 8.37
CA HIS A 110 7.13 3.59 8.40
C HIS A 110 7.48 5.09 8.36
N ASP A 111 8.62 5.50 8.92
CA ASP A 111 9.11 6.88 8.85
C ASP A 111 9.65 7.20 7.46
N ILE A 112 10.43 6.27 6.88
CA ILE A 112 10.88 6.36 5.48
C ILE A 112 9.67 6.47 4.56
N PHE A 113 8.63 5.67 4.79
CA PHE A 113 7.41 5.73 3.97
C PHE A 113 6.68 7.07 4.14
N ASN A 114 6.56 7.56 5.36
CA ASN A 114 5.93 8.86 5.65
C ASN A 114 6.67 10.06 5.05
N SER A 115 7.99 9.95 4.85
CA SER A 115 8.81 11.00 4.26
C SER A 115 8.75 11.04 2.73
N LEU A 116 8.20 10.00 2.08
CA LEU A 116 7.92 10.04 0.65
C LEU A 116 6.85 11.12 0.39
N GLU A 117 7.27 12.27 -0.16
CA GLU A 117 6.37 13.36 -0.56
C GLU A 117 5.31 12.85 -1.53
N ASN A 118 4.10 12.54 -1.04
CA ASN A 118 2.85 12.41 -1.80
C ASN A 118 1.64 12.29 -0.85
N LYS A 119 1.48 13.23 0.08
CA LYS A 119 0.23 13.32 0.86
C LYS A 119 -0.74 14.28 0.15
N TYR A 120 -1.42 13.70 -0.85
CA TYR A 120 -2.58 14.18 -1.65
C TYR A 120 -2.33 15.14 -2.82
#